data_AF-A0A927MR83-F1
#
_entry.id   AF-A0A927MR83-F1
#
_cell.length_a   1.000
_cell.length_b   1.000
_cell.length_c   1.000
_cell.angle_alpha   90.00
_cell.angle_beta   90.00
_cell.angle_gamma   90.00
#
_symmetry.space_group_name_H-M   'P 1'
#
loop_
_entity.id
_entity.type
_entity.pdbx_description
1 polymer ?
#
loop_
_entity_poly.entity_id
_entity_poly.type
_entity_poly.pdbx_seq_one_letter_code
_entity_poly.pdbx_strand_id
1 'polypeptide(L)'
;MIEILQQEFKQLNSGFKENDVFSQLEAEMNKESVNLEKKIPALERRLERIQKQKNKAMDFHMDGNTTKEEYHLYIESKRNKECKIQDEIVSIKETFSTDDDIEGLKLIKSLLIDLLSFEKLTSDILNRFIEKIEIKAERSPRIHYRFSDTPALYLLNSRNAQHST
;
A
#
# COMPACT_ATOMS: atom_id res chain seq x y z
N MET A 1 25.44 10.81 -28.53
CA MET A 1 23.99 10.56 -28.48
C MET A 1 23.65 9.53 -27.40
N ILE A 2 24.20 8.32 -27.44
CA ILE A 2 23.97 7.29 -26.40
C ILE A 2 24.35 7.78 -25.01
N GLU A 3 25.50 8.44 -24.87
CA GLU A 3 25.96 9.01 -23.58
C GLU A 3 25.03 10.11 -23.05
N ILE A 4 24.50 10.96 -23.92
CA ILE A 4 23.57 12.04 -23.56
C ILE A 4 22.26 11.45 -23.06
N LEU A 5 21.70 10.47 -23.78
CA LEU A 5 20.51 9.73 -23.36
C LEU A 5 20.71 9.01 -22.04
N GLN A 6 21.88 8.41 -21.84
CA GLN A 6 22.22 7.75 -20.59
C GLN A 6 22.29 8.73 -19.42
N GLN A 7 22.85 9.92 -19.64
CA GLN A 7 22.91 10.98 -18.65
C GLN A 7 21.52 11.54 -18.32
N GLU A 8 20.67 11.76 -19.32
CA GLU A 8 19.27 12.17 -19.13
C GLU A 8 18.46 11.14 -18.34
N PHE A 9 18.58 9.85 -18.65
CA PHE A 9 17.91 8.79 -17.88
C PHE A 9 18.45 8.67 -16.44
N LYS A 10 19.76 8.87 -16.23
CA LYS A 10 20.34 8.91 -14.87
C LYS A 10 19.80 10.10 -14.06
N GLN A 11 19.63 11.26 -14.68
CA GLN A 11 19.01 12.43 -14.03
C GLN A 11 17.54 12.18 -13.66
N LEU A 12 16.78 11.53 -14.55
CA LEU A 12 15.41 11.12 -14.26
C LEU A 12 15.34 10.14 -13.07
N ASN A 13 16.26 9.17 -13.00
CA ASN A 13 16.34 8.25 -11.86
C ASN A 13 16.65 8.97 -10.54
N SER A 14 17.53 10.00 -10.55
CA SER A 14 17.78 10.79 -9.33
C SER A 14 16.54 11.52 -8.81
N GLY A 15 15.67 12.03 -9.70
CA GLY A 15 14.40 12.64 -9.30
C GLY A 15 13.39 11.62 -8.73
N PHE A 16 13.47 10.36 -9.15
CA PHE A 16 12.66 9.28 -8.57
C PHE A 16 13.12 8.90 -7.14
N LYS A 17 14.43 8.97 -6.86
CA LYS A 17 14.96 8.73 -5.50
C LYS A 17 14.54 9.80 -4.49
N GLU A 18 14.34 11.03 -4.94
CA GLU A 18 13.95 12.16 -4.08
C GLU A 18 12.47 12.13 -3.68
N ASN A 19 11.61 11.56 -4.53
CA ASN A 19 10.23 11.20 -4.23
C ASN A 19 10.15 9.69 -3.96
N ASP A 20 10.60 9.20 -2.80
CA ASP A 20 10.52 7.78 -2.46
C ASP A 20 9.06 7.37 -2.18
N VAL A 21 8.27 7.22 -3.24
CA VAL A 21 6.88 6.74 -3.24
C VAL A 21 6.77 5.40 -2.51
N PHE A 22 7.82 4.56 -2.58
CA PHE A 22 7.85 3.30 -1.86
C PHE A 22 7.91 3.50 -0.35
N SER A 23 8.65 4.49 0.15
CA SER A 23 8.67 4.80 1.58
C SER A 23 7.31 5.30 2.08
N GLN A 24 6.58 6.08 1.26
CA GLN A 24 5.24 6.54 1.60
C GLN A 24 4.24 5.39 1.60
N LEU A 25 4.33 4.50 0.62
CA LEU A 25 3.49 3.31 0.52
C LEU A 25 3.76 2.34 1.70
N GLU A 26 5.03 2.09 2.03
CA GLU A 26 5.42 1.29 3.19
C GLU A 26 4.90 1.91 4.51
N ALA A 27 4.99 3.23 4.66
CA ALA A 27 4.47 3.92 5.84
C ALA A 27 2.94 3.80 5.96
N GLU A 28 2.19 3.94 4.86
CA GLU A 28 0.73 3.82 4.88
C GLU A 28 0.30 2.36 5.13
N MET A 29 0.98 1.38 4.54
CA MET A 29 0.74 -0.05 4.81
C MET A 29 0.99 -0.39 6.28
N ASN A 30 2.11 0.06 6.85
CA ASN A 30 2.42 -0.14 8.27
C ASN A 30 1.41 0.54 9.19
N LYS A 31 0.93 1.73 8.82
CA LYS A 31 -0.10 2.46 9.58
C LYS A 31 -1.44 1.73 9.56
N GLU A 32 -1.86 1.21 8.41
CA GLU A 32 -3.09 0.41 8.28
C GLU A 32 -2.99 -0.86 9.12
N SER A 33 -1.85 -1.54 9.04
CA SER A 33 -1.48 -2.71 9.84
C SER A 33 -1.61 -2.42 11.35
N VAL A 34 -0.91 -1.41 11.86
CA VAL A 34 -0.97 -1.02 13.28
C VAL A 34 -2.39 -0.63 13.71
N ASN A 35 -3.18 0.01 12.83
CA ASN A 35 -4.56 0.36 13.14
C ASN A 35 -5.47 -0.87 13.26
N LEU A 36 -5.29 -1.87 12.39
CA LEU A 36 -6.00 -3.14 12.45
C LEU A 36 -5.61 -3.95 13.70
N GLU A 37 -4.33 -4.00 14.04
CA GLU A 37 -3.84 -4.68 15.25
C GLU A 37 -4.45 -4.07 16.52
N LYS A 38 -4.55 -2.73 16.59
CA LYS A 38 -5.20 -2.03 17.71
C LYS A 38 -6.70 -2.35 17.87
N LYS A 39 -7.37 -2.83 16.82
CA LYS A 39 -8.79 -3.23 16.91
C LYS A 39 -8.96 -4.57 17.63
N ILE A 40 -7.99 -5.48 17.54
CA ILE A 40 -8.02 -6.80 18.18
C ILE A 40 -8.28 -6.72 19.70
N PRO A 41 -7.52 -5.96 20.51
CA PRO A 41 -7.76 -5.88 21.95
C PRO A 41 -9.11 -5.24 22.30
N ALA A 42 -9.66 -4.38 21.43
CA ALA A 42 -11.00 -3.82 21.64
C ALA A 42 -12.09 -4.88 21.41
N LEU A 43 -11.91 -5.75 20.41
CA LEU A 43 -12.79 -6.89 20.12
C LEU A 43 -12.71 -7.95 21.23
N GLU A 44 -11.51 -8.25 21.74
CA GLU A 44 -11.31 -9.17 22.88
C GLU A 44 -12.02 -8.69 24.15
N ARG A 45 -11.90 -7.40 24.50
CA ARG A 45 -12.68 -6.81 25.61
C ARG A 45 -14.19 -6.88 25.39
N ARG A 46 -14.65 -6.94 24.14
CA ARG A 46 -16.07 -7.10 23.81
C ARG A 46 -16.51 -8.55 24.01
N LEU A 47 -15.67 -9.53 23.66
CA LEU A 47 -15.88 -10.95 23.98
C LEU A 47 -15.96 -11.17 25.50
N GLU A 48 -15.02 -10.62 26.27
CA GLU A 48 -15.06 -10.71 27.74
C GLU A 48 -16.37 -10.14 28.32
N ARG A 49 -16.86 -9.03 27.77
CA ARG A 49 -18.15 -8.45 28.19
C ARG A 49 -19.31 -9.38 27.87
N ILE A 50 -19.30 -10.04 26.72
CA ILE A 50 -20.32 -11.05 26.36
C ILE A 50 -20.24 -12.25 27.31
N GLN A 51 -19.03 -12.72 27.64
CA GLN A 51 -18.81 -13.80 28.61
C GLN A 51 -19.41 -13.46 29.98
N LYS A 52 -19.09 -12.28 30.52
CA LYS A 52 -19.64 -11.77 31.80
C LYS A 52 -21.17 -11.68 31.76
N GLN A 53 -21.72 -11.26 30.63
CA GLN A 53 -23.18 -11.17 30.43
C GLN A 53 -23.86 -12.54 30.35
N LYS A 54 -23.21 -13.55 29.75
CA LYS A 54 -23.71 -14.95 29.70
C LYS A 54 -23.72 -15.55 31.11
N ASN A 55 -22.66 -15.32 31.89
CA ASN A 55 -22.59 -15.79 33.27
C ASN A 55 -23.68 -15.14 34.14
N LYS A 56 -23.84 -13.81 34.06
CA LYS A 56 -24.90 -13.11 34.80
C LYS A 56 -26.31 -13.59 34.41
N ALA A 57 -26.53 -13.89 33.13
CA ALA A 57 -27.81 -14.43 32.68
C ALA A 57 -28.05 -15.87 33.18
N MET A 58 -26.98 -16.66 33.31
CA MET A 58 -27.05 -18.00 33.92
C MET A 58 -27.46 -17.91 35.38
N ASP A 59 -26.79 -17.05 36.18
CA ASP A 59 -27.13 -16.83 37.58
C ASP A 59 -28.59 -16.39 37.73
N PHE A 60 -29.02 -15.42 36.90
CA PHE A 60 -30.39 -14.91 36.90
C PHE A 60 -31.44 -15.96 36.53
N HIS A 61 -31.09 -16.92 35.66
CA HIS A 61 -31.95 -18.04 35.32
C HIS A 61 -32.02 -19.08 36.45
N MET A 62 -30.88 -19.38 37.08
CA MET A 62 -30.81 -20.30 38.22
C MET A 62 -31.61 -19.80 39.43
N ASP A 63 -31.65 -18.48 39.62
CA ASP A 63 -32.48 -17.83 40.64
C ASP A 63 -34.00 -17.88 40.31
N GLY A 64 -34.39 -18.46 39.16
CA GLY A 64 -35.78 -18.58 38.74
C GLY A 64 -36.40 -17.28 38.21
N ASN A 65 -35.61 -16.24 37.99
CA ASN A 65 -36.10 -14.92 37.56
C ASN A 65 -36.41 -14.83 36.05
N THR A 66 -36.16 -15.89 35.28
CA THR A 66 -36.47 -15.96 33.84
C THR A 66 -36.97 -17.33 33.43
N THR A 67 -37.83 -17.34 32.41
CA THR A 67 -38.24 -18.58 31.77
C THR A 67 -37.09 -19.19 30.95
N LYS A 68 -37.18 -20.51 30.73
CA LYS A 68 -36.22 -21.23 29.89
C LYS A 68 -36.13 -20.67 28.46
N GLU A 69 -37.27 -20.24 27.92
CA GLU A 69 -37.39 -19.70 26.56
C GLU A 69 -36.70 -18.33 26.44
N GLU A 70 -36.94 -17.43 27.40
CA GLU A 70 -36.28 -16.12 27.45
C GLU A 70 -34.76 -16.24 27.61
N TYR A 71 -34.31 -17.16 28.49
CA TYR A 71 -32.89 -17.46 28.66
C TYR A 71 -32.27 -17.98 27.37
N HIS A 72 -32.94 -18.91 26.68
CA HIS A 72 -32.43 -19.50 25.44
C HIS A 72 -32.27 -18.46 24.33
N LEU A 73 -33.30 -17.65 24.08
CA LEU A 73 -33.26 -16.56 23.09
C LEU A 73 -32.14 -15.56 23.40
N TYR A 74 -31.96 -15.21 24.68
CA TYR A 74 -30.89 -14.32 25.10
C TYR A 74 -29.50 -14.91 24.81
N ILE A 75 -29.23 -16.15 25.23
CA ILE A 75 -27.94 -16.82 25.02
C ILE A 75 -27.65 -17.00 23.54
N GLU A 76 -28.65 -17.37 22.73
CA GLU A 76 -28.50 -17.50 21.28
C GLU A 76 -28.13 -16.16 20.63
N SER A 77 -28.80 -15.07 21.01
CA SER A 77 -28.46 -13.73 20.52
C SER A 77 -27.03 -13.31 20.87
N LYS A 78 -26.52 -13.76 22.03
CA LYS A 78 -25.14 -13.50 22.49
C LYS A 78 -24.14 -14.37 21.76
N ARG A 79 -24.44 -15.65 21.54
CA ARG A 79 -23.63 -16.58 20.75
C ARG A 79 -23.47 -16.07 19.32
N ASN A 80 -24.55 -15.60 18.68
CA ASN A 80 -24.47 -15.03 17.33
C ASN A 80 -23.58 -13.78 17.27
N LYS A 81 -23.59 -12.95 18.32
CA LYS A 81 -22.68 -11.78 18.42
C LYS A 81 -21.24 -12.20 18.68
N GLU A 82 -21.04 -13.24 19.49
CA GLU A 82 -19.74 -13.84 19.79
C GLU A 82 -19.09 -14.42 18.53
N CYS A 83 -19.83 -15.20 17.73
CA CYS A 83 -19.37 -15.72 16.45
C CYS A 83 -18.94 -14.60 15.51
N LYS A 84 -19.77 -13.56 15.31
CA LYS A 84 -19.42 -12.42 14.44
C LYS A 84 -18.14 -11.71 14.86
N ILE A 85 -17.93 -11.52 16.17
CA ILE A 85 -16.72 -10.88 16.68
C ILE A 85 -15.51 -11.81 16.49
N GLN A 86 -15.69 -13.12 16.67
CA GLN A 86 -14.63 -14.10 16.45
C GLN A 86 -14.22 -14.16 14.97
N ASP A 87 -15.19 -14.14 14.05
CA ASP A 87 -14.96 -14.12 12.61
C ASP A 87 -14.18 -12.85 12.20
N GLU A 88 -14.53 -11.69 12.77
CA GLU A 88 -13.82 -10.42 12.54
C GLU A 88 -12.36 -10.47 13.04
N ILE A 89 -12.11 -11.11 14.18
CA ILE A 89 -10.73 -11.31 14.69
C ILE A 89 -9.95 -12.23 13.76
N VAL A 90 -10.55 -13.32 13.28
CA VAL A 90 -9.91 -14.27 12.36
C VAL A 90 -9.57 -13.58 11.04
N SER A 91 -10.51 -12.84 10.45
CA SER A 91 -10.27 -12.13 9.18
C SER A 91 -9.16 -11.09 9.29
N ILE A 92 -9.08 -10.36 10.42
CA ILE A 92 -8.00 -9.40 10.66
C ILE A 92 -6.65 -10.13 10.76
N LYS A 93 -6.59 -11.28 11.44
CA LYS A 93 -5.35 -12.08 11.59
C LYS A 93 -4.91 -12.74 10.29
N GLU A 94 -5.83 -13.21 9.47
CA GLU A 94 -5.54 -13.76 8.14
C GLU A 94 -4.97 -12.70 7.22
N THR A 95 -5.54 -11.48 7.24
CA THR A 95 -5.02 -10.32 6.49
C THR A 95 -3.61 -9.92 6.97
N PHE A 96 -3.26 -10.23 8.23
CA PHE A 96 -1.95 -9.94 8.82
C PHE A 96 -0.91 -11.03 8.59
N SER A 97 -1.33 -12.24 8.22
CA SER A 97 -0.42 -13.37 8.03
C SER A 97 0.32 -13.29 6.68
N THR A 98 -0.01 -12.31 5.84
CA THR A 98 0.70 -12.00 4.58
C THR A 98 1.81 -10.96 4.83
N ASP A 99 2.77 -11.27 5.69
CA ASP A 99 4.08 -10.57 5.72
C ASP A 99 4.73 -10.53 4.31
N ASP A 100 4.30 -11.45 3.44
CA ASP A 100 4.54 -11.53 2.00
C ASP A 100 4.32 -10.18 1.25
N ASP A 101 3.38 -9.34 1.67
CA ASP A 101 3.07 -8.11 0.93
C ASP A 101 4.19 -7.05 1.09
N ILE A 102 4.80 -6.97 2.27
CA ILE A 102 5.92 -6.04 2.53
C ILE A 102 7.20 -6.58 1.89
N GLU A 103 7.45 -7.89 1.95
CA GLU A 103 8.59 -8.50 1.26
C GLU A 103 8.45 -8.38 -0.27
N GLY A 104 7.25 -8.62 -0.79
CA GLY A 104 6.92 -8.42 -2.20
C GLY A 104 7.17 -6.98 -2.64
N LEU A 105 6.78 -6.00 -1.83
CA LEU A 105 7.07 -4.59 -2.10
C LEU A 105 8.58 -4.30 -2.16
N LYS A 106 9.36 -4.86 -1.23
CA LYS A 106 10.82 -4.71 -1.20
C LYS A 106 11.50 -5.32 -2.43
N LEU A 107 11.03 -6.49 -2.88
CA LEU A 107 11.49 -7.14 -4.11
C LEU A 107 11.15 -6.31 -5.35
N ILE A 108 9.94 -5.76 -5.44
CA ILE A 108 9.56 -4.86 -6.54
C ILE A 108 10.44 -3.61 -6.54
N LYS A 109 10.70 -3.02 -5.35
CA LYS A 109 11.56 -1.85 -5.19
C LYS A 109 12.98 -2.14 -5.69
N SER A 110 13.58 -3.27 -5.32
CA SER A 110 14.94 -3.62 -5.76
C SER A 110 15.01 -3.84 -7.27
N LEU A 111 14.07 -4.60 -7.84
CA LEU A 111 14.00 -4.83 -9.30
C LEU A 111 13.84 -3.53 -10.09
N LEU A 112 13.05 -2.58 -9.58
CA LEU A 112 12.88 -1.27 -10.21
C LEU A 112 14.14 -0.41 -10.10
N ILE A 113 14.82 -0.40 -8.95
CA ILE A 113 16.09 0.34 -8.79
C ILE A 113 17.15 -0.19 -9.76
N ASP A 114 17.25 -1.51 -9.90
CA ASP A 114 18.20 -2.16 -10.79
C ASP A 114 17.87 -1.84 -12.26
N LEU A 115 16.59 -1.88 -12.64
CA LEU A 115 16.14 -1.50 -13.99
C LEU A 115 16.41 -0.02 -14.31
N LEU A 116 16.20 0.87 -13.33
CA LEU A 116 16.38 2.32 -13.45
C LEU A 116 17.83 2.77 -13.23
N SER A 117 18.77 1.86 -12.97
CA SER A 117 20.20 2.19 -12.89
C SER A 117 20.75 2.74 -14.22
N PHE A 118 20.12 2.36 -15.34
CA PHE A 118 20.50 2.75 -16.70
C PHE A 118 22.01 2.60 -16.98
N GLU A 119 22.66 1.62 -16.37
CA GLU A 119 24.09 1.33 -16.59
C GLU A 119 24.36 0.97 -18.05
N LYS A 120 23.39 0.34 -18.72
CA LYS A 120 23.42 0.04 -20.14
C LYS A 120 22.09 0.41 -20.80
N LEU A 121 22.15 1.24 -21.84
CA LEU A 121 21.00 1.46 -22.73
C LEU A 121 20.83 0.21 -23.61
N THR A 122 19.76 -0.54 -23.39
CA THR A 122 19.32 -1.60 -24.31
C THR A 122 18.29 -1.04 -25.29
N SER A 123 18.13 -1.71 -26.45
CA SER A 123 17.09 -1.34 -27.41
C SER A 123 15.70 -1.40 -26.80
N ASP A 124 15.46 -2.31 -25.86
CA ASP A 124 14.16 -2.44 -25.18
C ASP A 124 13.85 -1.24 -24.29
N ILE A 125 14.85 -0.75 -23.55
CA ILE A 125 14.72 0.47 -22.74
C ILE A 125 14.42 1.66 -23.66
N LEU A 126 15.18 1.80 -24.74
CA LEU A 126 14.96 2.88 -25.73
C LEU A 126 13.54 2.83 -26.32
N ASN A 127 13.07 1.66 -26.75
CA ASN A 127 11.75 1.51 -27.35
C ASN A 127 10.61 1.77 -26.34
N ARG A 128 10.84 1.50 -25.05
CA ARG A 128 9.87 1.77 -23.97
C ARG A 128 9.77 3.24 -23.60
N PHE A 129 10.87 3.99 -23.64
CA PHE A 129 10.91 5.38 -23.16
C PHE A 129 10.84 6.41 -24.30
N ILE A 130 11.30 6.06 -25.49
CA ILE A 130 11.35 6.95 -26.66
C ILE A 130 10.24 6.58 -27.64
N GLU A 131 9.50 7.59 -28.08
CA GLU A 131 8.48 7.46 -29.11
C GLU A 131 9.11 7.53 -30.50
N LYS A 132 9.94 8.55 -30.73
CA LYS A 132 10.68 8.74 -31.98
C LYS A 132 11.91 9.64 -31.78
N ILE A 133 12.87 9.51 -32.69
CA ILE A 133 14.04 10.39 -32.79
C ILE A 133 14.00 11.07 -34.15
N GLU A 134 13.88 12.39 -34.17
CA GLU A 134 13.89 13.22 -35.38
C GLU A 134 15.28 13.83 -35.55
N ILE A 135 15.89 13.68 -36.72
CA ILE A 135 17.16 14.35 -37.05
C ILE A 135 16.83 15.60 -37.87
N LYS A 136 17.17 16.78 -37.35
CA LYS A 136 16.98 18.05 -38.06
C LYS A 136 17.99 18.20 -39.20
N ALA A 137 17.69 19.10 -40.14
CA ALA A 137 18.58 19.44 -41.26
C ALA A 137 19.99 19.88 -40.81
N GLU A 138 20.10 20.46 -39.61
CA GLU A 138 21.37 20.86 -38.96
C GLU A 138 22.12 19.69 -38.31
N ARG A 139 21.69 18.44 -38.56
CA ARG A 139 22.21 17.21 -37.94
C ARG A 139 22.05 17.14 -36.41
N SER A 140 21.23 18.01 -35.83
CA SER A 140 20.88 17.96 -34.41
C SER A 140 19.73 16.97 -34.16
N PRO A 141 19.88 16.02 -33.22
CA PRO A 141 18.81 15.08 -32.86
C PRO A 141 17.78 15.76 -31.94
N ARG A 142 16.50 15.52 -32.21
CA ARG A 142 15.36 15.87 -31.36
C ARG A 142 14.66 14.58 -30.92
N ILE A 143 14.64 14.33 -29.62
CA ILE A 143 14.12 13.09 -29.04
C ILE A 143 12.73 13.36 -28.49
N HIS A 144 11.76 12.54 -28.86
CA HIS A 144 10.38 12.61 -28.38
C HIS A 144 10.16 11.45 -27.42
N TYR A 145 9.82 11.76 -26.17
CA TYR A 145 9.65 10.80 -25.10
C TYR A 145 8.18 10.41 -24.95
N ARG A 146 7.86 9.13 -24.70
CA ARG A 146 6.47 8.67 -24.55
C ARG A 146 5.73 9.24 -23.34
N PHE A 147 6.47 9.84 -22.41
CA PHE A 147 5.97 10.40 -21.16
C PHE A 147 5.97 11.93 -21.16
N SER A 148 6.29 12.58 -22.29
CA SER A 148 6.32 14.05 -22.38
C SER A 148 4.94 14.70 -22.23
N ASP A 149 3.86 13.95 -22.45
CA ASP A 149 2.48 14.42 -22.31
C ASP A 149 1.95 14.31 -20.86
N THR A 150 2.75 13.77 -19.94
CA THR A 150 2.35 13.63 -18.53
C THR A 150 2.61 14.96 -17.80
N PRO A 151 1.58 15.64 -17.24
CA PRO A 151 1.73 16.95 -16.60
C PRO A 151 2.74 16.97 -15.43
N ALA A 152 3.06 15.81 -14.85
CA ALA A 152 3.97 15.69 -13.71
C ALA A 152 5.45 15.99 -14.05
N LEU A 153 5.92 15.72 -15.28
CA LEU A 153 7.32 15.94 -15.65
C LEU A 153 7.63 17.40 -16.00
N TYR A 154 6.62 18.19 -16.40
CA TYR A 154 6.77 19.63 -16.63
C TYR A 154 7.09 20.41 -15.35
N LEU A 155 6.68 19.90 -14.18
CA LEU A 155 6.91 20.56 -12.89
C LEU A 155 8.33 20.36 -12.35
N LEU A 156 9.01 19.26 -12.72
CA LEU A 156 10.39 19.00 -12.29
C LEU A 156 11.40 19.86 -13.06
N ASN A 157 11.15 20.11 -14.35
CA ASN A 157 12.06 20.88 -15.20
C ASN A 157 11.90 22.40 -15.10
N SER A 158 10.80 22.90 -14.50
CA SER A 158 10.55 24.34 -14.37
C SER A 158 11.30 25.02 -13.22
N ARG A 159 11.89 24.26 -12.27
CA ARG A 159 12.72 24.83 -11.19
C ARG A 159 14.10 25.32 -11.66
N ASN A 160 14.65 24.77 -12.74
CA ASN A 160 15.97 25.15 -13.25
C ASN A 160 15.93 26.26 -14.33
N ALA A 161 14.75 26.76 -14.68
CA ALA A 161 14.58 27.79 -15.72
C ALA A 161 14.36 29.22 -15.17
N GLN A 162 14.35 29.43 -13.85
CA GLN A 162 14.05 30.75 -13.24
C GLN A 162 15.26 31.49 -12.63
N HIS A 163 16.49 31.02 -12.85
CA HIS A 163 17.70 31.77 -12.47
C HIS A 163 18.60 32.04 -13.67
N SER A 164 18.12 32.90 -14.58
CA SER A 164 18.99 33.73 -15.43
C SER A 164 18.18 34.91 -15.95
N THR A 165 18.15 35.98 -15.16
CA THR A 165 18.18 37.36 -15.65
C THR A 165 18.68 38.26 -14.53
#